data_AF-A0A967ZHT8-F1
#
_entry.id   AF-A0A967ZHT8-F1
#
_cell.length_a   1.000
_cell.length_b   1.000
_cell.length_c   1.000
_cell.angle_alpha   90.00
_cell.angle_beta   90.00
_cell.angle_gamma   90.00
#
_symmetry.space_group_name_H-M   'P 1'
#
loop_
_entity.id
_entity.type
_entity.pdbx_description
1 polymer ?
#
loop_
_entity_poly.entity_id
_entity_poly.type
_entity_poly.pdbx_seq_one_letter_code
_entity_poly.pdbx_strand_id
1 'polypeptide(L)'
;TELVDRQKELSGDAVAAGVSVVPDCGLAPGMVNILAQGGIDALDEVDSVRIFVGGLPQDPKPPLNYQIVYSMEGVLDYYTTPVLVLEGGAVVEKEALTEIEEVDFPEPVGRLEAFLTAGGISRMPYRYQGRIPSMTYKTLRYPGHARLMKAIRDLGLLDLEPVDVGGVEVRPRDAFIAAVTPKLLNPNGNDLVAMRVVVT
;
A
#
# COMPACT_ATOMS: atom_id res chain seq x y z
N THR A 1 -5.99 -9.83 0.61
CA THR A 1 -4.64 -10.19 0.15
C THR A 1 -4.53 -11.71 0.15
N GLU A 2 -3.61 -12.29 -0.63
CA GLU A 2 -3.39 -13.75 -0.65
C GLU A 2 -3.12 -14.33 0.75
N LEU A 3 -2.38 -13.59 1.58
CA LEU A 3 -2.15 -13.96 2.98
C LEU A 3 -3.47 -14.14 3.76
N VAL A 4 -4.41 -13.20 3.61
CA VAL A 4 -5.72 -13.25 4.27
C VAL A 4 -6.59 -14.37 3.67
N ASP A 5 -6.45 -14.68 2.38
CA ASP A 5 -7.09 -15.87 1.78
C ASP A 5 -6.62 -17.15 2.47
N ARG A 6 -5.30 -17.35 2.61
CA ARG A 6 -4.72 -18.50 3.31
C ARG A 6 -5.12 -18.57 4.78
N GLN A 7 -5.17 -17.43 5.48
CA GLN A 7 -5.64 -17.39 6.87
C GLN A 7 -7.10 -17.84 7.01
N LYS A 8 -7.95 -17.55 6.03
CA LYS A 8 -9.37 -17.97 6.06
C LYS A 8 -9.56 -19.47 5.85
N GLU A 9 -8.62 -20.15 5.19
CA GLU A 9 -8.65 -21.61 5.08
C GLU A 9 -8.61 -22.28 6.46
N LEU A 10 -8.00 -21.62 7.45
CA LEU A 10 -7.92 -22.07 8.85
C LEU A 10 -9.15 -21.72 9.69
N SER A 11 -10.22 -21.18 9.09
CA SER A 11 -11.42 -20.78 9.82
C SER A 11 -12.07 -21.95 10.56
N GLY A 12 -12.04 -23.16 9.98
CA GLY A 12 -12.58 -24.37 10.63
C GLY A 12 -11.82 -24.72 11.90
N ASP A 13 -10.49 -24.68 11.84
CA ASP A 13 -9.60 -24.99 12.98
C ASP A 13 -9.77 -23.97 14.12
N ALA A 14 -9.86 -22.68 13.77
CA ALA A 14 -10.08 -21.62 14.76
C ALA A 14 -11.41 -21.81 15.51
N VAL A 15 -12.49 -22.13 14.78
CA VAL A 15 -13.81 -22.41 15.37
C VAL A 15 -13.75 -23.66 16.26
N ALA A 16 -13.11 -24.74 15.79
CA ALA A 16 -12.97 -25.97 16.57
C ALA A 16 -12.18 -25.77 17.86
N ALA A 17 -11.19 -24.87 17.85
CA ALA A 17 -10.39 -24.50 19.01
C ALA A 17 -11.06 -23.44 19.92
N GLY A 18 -12.22 -22.89 19.53
CA GLY A 18 -12.90 -21.85 20.29
C GLY A 18 -12.15 -20.51 20.33
N VAL A 19 -11.31 -20.23 19.33
CA VAL A 19 -10.50 -19.00 19.25
C VAL A 19 -10.99 -18.08 18.14
N SER A 20 -10.77 -16.77 18.33
CA SER A 20 -11.05 -15.75 17.32
C SER A 20 -9.74 -15.26 16.70
N VAL A 21 -9.71 -15.17 15.37
CA VAL A 21 -8.59 -14.62 14.60
C VAL A 21 -9.11 -13.42 13.83
N VAL A 22 -8.58 -12.23 14.15
CA VAL A 22 -8.96 -10.98 13.50
C VAL A 22 -7.74 -10.43 12.76
N PRO A 23 -7.59 -10.71 11.45
CA PRO A 23 -6.53 -10.14 10.64
C PRO A 23 -6.81 -8.66 10.33
N ASP A 24 -5.88 -8.00 9.65
CA ASP A 24 -6.07 -6.64 9.15
C ASP A 24 -6.35 -5.59 10.24
N CYS A 25 -5.67 -5.67 11.39
CA CYS A 25 -5.84 -4.76 12.54
C CYS A 25 -4.77 -3.66 12.63
N GLY A 26 -4.23 -3.21 11.48
CA GLY A 26 -3.17 -2.20 11.42
C GLY A 26 -3.67 -0.80 11.02
N LEU A 27 -2.80 -0.03 10.36
CA LEU A 27 -3.17 1.24 9.73
C LEU A 27 -3.95 1.00 8.43
N ALA A 28 -3.30 0.30 7.49
CA ALA A 28 -3.82 -0.06 6.17
C ALA A 28 -3.21 -1.40 5.73
N PRO A 29 -3.96 -2.51 5.78
CA PRO A 29 -5.36 -2.60 6.18
C PRO A 29 -5.57 -2.51 7.71
N GLY A 30 -6.71 -1.96 8.12
CA GLY A 30 -7.17 -1.79 9.50
C GLY A 30 -7.93 -0.50 9.73
N MET A 31 -7.32 0.48 10.38
CA MET A 31 -7.96 1.76 10.71
C MET A 31 -8.64 2.41 9.50
N VAL A 32 -7.99 2.39 8.33
CA VAL A 32 -8.56 3.01 7.12
C VAL A 32 -9.80 2.27 6.61
N ASN A 33 -9.87 0.96 6.80
CA ASN A 33 -11.02 0.14 6.42
C ASN A 33 -12.19 0.40 7.37
N ILE A 34 -11.91 0.58 8.66
CA ILE A 34 -12.93 0.95 9.67
C ILE A 34 -13.51 2.33 9.34
N LEU A 35 -12.66 3.31 9.02
CA LEU A 35 -13.11 4.66 8.64
C LEU A 35 -13.91 4.64 7.34
N ALA A 36 -13.46 3.88 6.34
CA ALA A 36 -14.20 3.71 5.09
C ALA A 36 -15.55 3.04 5.32
N GLN A 37 -15.61 1.98 6.14
CA GLN A 37 -16.85 1.33 6.54
C GLN A 37 -17.80 2.31 7.23
N GLY A 38 -17.30 3.12 8.16
CA GLY A 38 -18.11 4.14 8.84
C GLY A 38 -18.69 5.19 7.89
N GLY A 39 -17.94 5.60 6.87
CA GLY A 39 -18.46 6.48 5.82
C GLY A 39 -19.49 5.80 4.93
N ILE A 40 -19.28 4.53 4.58
CA ILE A 40 -20.24 3.74 3.80
C ILE A 40 -21.56 3.58 4.56
N ASP A 41 -21.51 3.29 5.86
CA ASP A 41 -22.69 3.08 6.69
C ASP A 41 -23.47 4.38 6.97
N ALA A 42 -22.85 5.54 6.75
CA ALA A 42 -23.47 6.85 6.97
C ALA A 42 -24.27 7.37 5.76
N LEU A 43 -24.23 6.67 4.62
CA LEU A 43 -24.88 7.07 3.38
C LEU A 43 -25.88 6.00 2.94
N ASP A 44 -26.99 6.43 2.34
CA ASP A 44 -28.00 5.52 1.78
C ASP A 44 -27.49 4.83 0.50
N GLU A 45 -26.73 5.56 -0.32
CA GLU A 45 -26.10 5.10 -1.55
C GLU A 45 -24.65 5.62 -1.59
N VAL A 46 -23.74 4.81 -2.11
CA VAL A 46 -22.30 5.13 -2.19
C VAL A 46 -21.83 4.95 -3.62
N ASP A 47 -21.37 6.03 -4.22
CA ASP A 47 -20.79 6.07 -5.56
C ASP A 47 -19.30 5.71 -5.55
N SER A 48 -18.57 6.16 -4.52
CA SER A 48 -17.12 5.94 -4.48
C SER A 48 -16.51 5.90 -3.08
N VAL A 49 -15.44 5.11 -2.94
CA VAL A 49 -14.60 5.05 -1.74
C VAL A 49 -13.15 5.25 -2.13
N ARG A 50 -12.54 6.36 -1.72
CA ARG A 50 -11.14 6.71 -2.02
C ARG A 50 -10.34 6.82 -0.74
N ILE A 51 -9.32 5.98 -0.60
CA ILE A 51 -8.47 5.90 0.59
C ILE A 51 -7.05 6.30 0.21
N PHE A 52 -6.48 7.22 0.97
CA PHE A 52 -5.13 7.73 0.80
C PHE A 52 -4.35 7.59 2.10
N VAL A 53 -3.18 6.95 2.07
CA VAL A 53 -2.39 6.69 3.28
C VAL A 53 -0.90 6.80 3.00
N GLY A 54 -0.15 7.51 3.84
CA GLY A 54 1.30 7.54 3.80
C GLY A 54 1.90 7.67 5.19
N GLY A 55 2.78 6.71 5.55
CA GLY A 55 3.82 6.95 6.56
C GLY A 55 4.98 7.70 5.90
N LEU A 56 5.33 8.87 6.41
CA LEU A 56 6.22 9.83 5.78
C LEU A 56 7.26 10.35 6.78
N PRO A 57 8.50 10.66 6.38
CA PRO A 57 9.42 11.40 7.23
C PRO A 57 8.90 12.82 7.47
N GLN A 58 9.11 13.38 8.66
CA GLN A 58 8.88 14.83 8.88
C GLN A 58 9.96 15.70 8.22
N ASP A 59 11.16 15.15 8.00
CA ASP A 59 12.30 15.77 7.32
C ASP A 59 12.67 14.94 6.07
N PRO A 60 11.98 15.14 4.92
CA PRO A 60 12.23 14.35 3.72
C PRO A 60 13.60 14.65 3.11
N LYS A 61 14.36 13.59 2.81
CA LYS A 61 15.69 13.69 2.19
C LYS A 61 15.74 13.05 0.81
N PRO A 62 16.35 13.72 -0.19
CA PRO A 62 16.51 13.15 -1.52
C PRO A 62 17.42 11.90 -1.48
N PRO A 63 17.32 11.00 -2.47
CA PRO A 63 16.53 11.15 -3.69
C PRO A 63 15.06 10.70 -3.56
N LEU A 64 14.73 9.84 -2.58
CA LEU A 64 13.39 9.26 -2.47
C LEU A 64 12.42 10.06 -1.59
N ASN A 65 12.91 11.06 -0.88
CA ASN A 65 12.14 11.84 0.10
C ASN A 65 11.39 10.90 1.07
N TYR A 66 12.05 9.82 1.48
CA TYR A 66 11.48 8.73 2.24
C TYR A 66 12.49 8.24 3.28
N GLN A 67 11.98 7.75 4.41
CA GLN A 67 12.76 7.01 5.39
C GLN A 67 12.05 5.69 5.70
N ILE A 68 12.82 4.69 6.11
CA ILE A 68 12.27 3.39 6.47
C ILE A 68 11.48 3.53 7.77
N VAL A 69 10.15 3.42 7.68
CA VAL A 69 9.22 3.45 8.81
C VAL A 69 8.64 2.07 9.14
N TYR A 70 8.84 1.07 8.27
CA TYR A 70 8.50 -0.34 8.45
C TYR A 70 9.33 -1.22 7.49
N SER A 71 9.07 -2.53 7.41
CA SER A 71 9.82 -3.46 6.55
C SER A 71 9.96 -2.98 5.11
N MET A 72 11.20 -2.91 4.61
CA MET A 72 11.48 -2.54 3.23
C MET A 72 10.89 -3.55 2.25
N GLU A 73 10.92 -4.85 2.59
CA GLU A 73 10.34 -5.89 1.73
C GLU A 73 8.83 -5.64 1.52
N GLY A 74 8.12 -5.27 2.59
CA GLY A 74 6.70 -4.88 2.51
C GLY A 74 6.47 -3.62 1.65
N VAL A 75 7.33 -2.60 1.76
CA VAL A 75 7.25 -1.41 0.88
C VAL A 75 7.35 -1.82 -0.59
N LEU A 76 8.31 -2.70 -0.92
CA LEU A 76 8.55 -3.11 -2.31
C LEU A 76 7.47 -4.03 -2.85
N ASP A 77 6.86 -4.86 -2.00
CA ASP A 77 5.69 -5.68 -2.38
C ASP A 77 4.52 -4.80 -2.82
N TYR A 78 4.28 -3.67 -2.15
CA TYR A 78 3.24 -2.72 -2.55
C TYR A 78 3.44 -2.12 -3.95
N TYR A 79 4.68 -2.09 -4.44
CA TYR A 79 5.06 -1.51 -5.73
C TYR A 79 5.16 -2.53 -6.86
N THR A 80 5.20 -3.82 -6.52
CA THR A 80 5.41 -4.93 -7.46
C THR A 80 4.21 -5.88 -7.56
N THR A 81 3.31 -5.86 -6.59
CA THR A 81 2.09 -6.68 -6.59
C THR A 81 0.96 -5.97 -7.34
N PRO A 82 0.15 -6.70 -8.15
CA PRO A 82 -1.08 -6.17 -8.72
C PRO A 82 -2.02 -5.55 -7.67
N VAL A 83 -2.65 -4.43 -8.03
CA VAL A 83 -3.53 -3.66 -7.16
C VAL A 83 -4.98 -4.01 -7.46
N LEU A 84 -5.70 -4.53 -6.47
CA LEU A 84 -7.13 -4.77 -6.59
C LEU A 84 -7.91 -3.49 -6.30
N VAL A 85 -8.77 -3.08 -7.23
CA VAL A 85 -9.69 -1.94 -7.10
C VAL A 85 -11.12 -2.38 -7.44
N LEU A 86 -12.11 -1.55 -7.10
CA LEU A 86 -13.42 -1.63 -7.74
C LEU A 86 -13.51 -0.57 -8.84
N GLU A 87 -13.95 -0.99 -10.01
CA GLU A 87 -14.25 -0.12 -11.15
C GLU A 87 -15.52 -0.62 -11.84
N GLY A 88 -16.52 0.25 -11.99
CA GLY A 88 -17.83 -0.13 -12.51
C GLY A 88 -18.54 -1.22 -11.69
N GLY A 89 -18.23 -1.32 -10.40
CA GLY A 89 -18.75 -2.36 -9.51
C GLY A 89 -18.07 -3.73 -9.68
N ALA A 90 -17.09 -3.88 -10.56
CA ALA A 90 -16.31 -5.10 -10.74
C ALA A 90 -14.95 -5.00 -10.03
N VAL A 91 -14.44 -6.13 -9.52
CA VAL A 91 -13.07 -6.21 -9.04
C VAL A 91 -12.14 -6.26 -10.24
N VAL A 92 -11.22 -5.29 -10.31
CA VAL A 92 -10.26 -5.15 -11.41
C VAL A 92 -8.85 -5.11 -10.83
N GLU A 93 -7.91 -5.75 -11.53
CA GLU A 93 -6.49 -5.65 -11.24
C GLU A 93 -5.86 -4.50 -12.04
N LYS A 94 -5.07 -3.68 -11.35
CA LYS A 94 -4.30 -2.57 -11.92
C LYS A 94 -2.82 -2.69 -11.58
N GLU A 95 -2.00 -2.04 -12.39
CA GLU A 95 -0.56 -1.97 -12.15
C GLU A 95 -0.26 -0.99 -11.01
N ALA A 96 0.60 -1.38 -10.06
CA ALA A 96 1.08 -0.48 -9.01
C ALA A 96 1.90 0.68 -9.59
N LEU A 97 2.05 1.77 -8.82
CA LEU A 97 2.74 3.00 -9.24
C LEU A 97 2.09 3.71 -10.45
N THR A 98 0.79 3.50 -10.66
CA THR A 98 0.00 4.18 -11.69
C THR A 98 -1.10 5.05 -11.08
N GLU A 99 -1.81 5.78 -11.95
CA GLU A 99 -2.87 6.74 -11.56
C GLU A 99 -2.40 7.77 -10.54
N ILE A 100 -1.21 8.33 -10.79
CA ILE A 100 -0.59 9.34 -9.95
C ILE A 100 -1.48 10.59 -9.96
N GLU A 101 -1.83 11.08 -8.77
CA GLU A 101 -2.55 12.34 -8.59
C GLU A 101 -1.94 13.15 -7.44
N GLU A 102 -2.09 14.47 -7.49
CA GLU A 102 -1.66 15.34 -6.40
C GLU A 102 -2.76 15.44 -5.33
N VAL A 103 -2.35 15.40 -4.07
CA VAL A 103 -3.25 15.54 -2.92
C VAL A 103 -2.65 16.58 -1.98
N ASP A 104 -3.33 17.71 -1.83
CA ASP A 104 -2.93 18.76 -0.91
C ASP A 104 -3.40 18.43 0.51
N PHE A 105 -2.48 18.43 1.47
CA PHE A 105 -2.74 18.41 2.90
C PHE A 105 -2.43 19.77 3.52
N PRO A 106 -3.04 20.11 4.67
CA PRO A 106 -2.64 21.29 5.43
C PRO A 106 -1.17 21.26 5.81
N GLU A 107 -0.59 22.44 6.03
CA GLU A 107 0.74 22.57 6.64
C GLU A 107 0.78 21.84 8.00
N PRO A 108 1.89 21.17 8.34
CA PRO A 108 3.20 21.20 7.66
C PRO A 108 3.39 20.12 6.58
N VAL A 109 2.37 19.32 6.25
CA VAL A 109 2.53 18.19 5.31
C VAL A 109 2.64 18.70 3.87
N GLY A 110 1.80 19.67 3.52
CA GLY A 110 1.78 20.26 2.18
C GLY A 110 1.30 19.28 1.10
N ARG A 111 1.82 19.46 -0.12
CA ARG A 111 1.43 18.67 -1.29
C ARG A 111 2.13 17.31 -1.33
N LEU A 112 1.34 16.27 -1.55
CA LEU A 112 1.80 14.90 -1.75
C LEU A 112 1.36 14.37 -3.12
N GLU A 113 2.01 13.32 -3.59
CA GLU A 113 1.52 12.50 -4.69
C GLU A 113 0.89 11.22 -4.13
N ALA A 114 -0.21 10.78 -4.75
CA ALA A 114 -0.94 9.56 -4.43
C ALA A 114 -0.96 8.64 -5.65
N PHE A 115 -0.70 7.36 -5.46
CA PHE A 115 -0.68 6.37 -6.54
C PHE A 115 -1.12 5.00 -6.07
N LEU A 116 -1.60 4.17 -7.01
CA LEU A 116 -2.10 2.83 -6.69
C LEU A 116 -1.00 1.94 -6.12
N THR A 117 -1.32 1.25 -5.03
CA THR A 117 -0.47 0.27 -4.36
C THR A 117 -1.30 -0.88 -3.79
N ALA A 118 -0.69 -2.06 -3.68
CA ALA A 118 -1.40 -3.25 -3.24
C ALA A 118 -1.68 -3.28 -1.74
N GLY A 119 -2.64 -4.11 -1.33
CA GLY A 119 -2.83 -4.54 0.06
C GLY A 119 -3.68 -3.64 0.96
N GLY A 120 -3.68 -2.32 0.75
CA GLY A 120 -4.26 -1.38 1.72
C GLY A 120 -5.77 -1.48 1.98
N ILE A 121 -6.56 -2.00 1.02
CA ILE A 121 -8.00 -2.26 1.19
C ILE A 121 -8.35 -3.74 1.39
N SER A 122 -7.33 -4.60 1.49
CA SER A 122 -7.45 -6.05 1.70
C SER A 122 -8.58 -6.70 0.88
N ARG A 123 -9.73 -7.02 1.51
CA ARG A 123 -10.86 -7.71 0.89
C ARG A 123 -12.09 -6.82 0.65
N MET A 124 -12.02 -5.53 0.95
CA MET A 124 -13.15 -4.63 0.70
C MET A 124 -13.63 -4.66 -0.75
N PRO A 125 -12.78 -4.75 -1.79
CA PRO A 125 -13.25 -4.86 -3.17
C PRO A 125 -14.22 -6.04 -3.37
N TYR A 126 -13.86 -7.23 -2.89
CA TYR A 126 -14.73 -8.41 -2.99
C TYR A 126 -16.03 -8.28 -2.19
N ARG A 127 -15.98 -7.64 -1.02
CA ARG A 127 -17.17 -7.41 -0.17
C ARG A 127 -18.20 -6.49 -0.85
N TYR A 128 -17.73 -5.54 -1.63
CA TYR A 128 -18.54 -4.47 -2.22
C TYR A 128 -18.72 -4.58 -3.74
N GLN A 129 -18.23 -5.67 -4.33
CA GLN A 129 -18.48 -5.99 -5.73
C GLN A 129 -19.99 -6.00 -6.01
N GLY A 130 -20.40 -5.33 -7.09
CA GLY A 130 -21.79 -5.15 -7.50
C GLY A 130 -22.61 -4.19 -6.63
N ARG A 131 -21.99 -3.56 -5.62
CA ARG A 131 -22.67 -2.65 -4.67
C ARG A 131 -22.11 -1.23 -4.68
N ILE A 132 -20.78 -1.09 -4.75
CA ILE A 132 -20.11 0.21 -4.85
C ILE A 132 -19.44 0.30 -6.23
N PRO A 133 -19.74 1.33 -7.04
CA PRO A 133 -19.16 1.48 -8.36
C PRO A 133 -17.63 1.61 -8.36
N SER A 134 -17.06 2.37 -7.42
CA SER A 134 -15.61 2.67 -7.41
C SER A 134 -15.00 2.56 -6.02
N MET A 135 -13.85 1.89 -5.91
CA MET A 135 -13.09 1.80 -4.66
C MET A 135 -11.60 1.72 -4.95
N THR A 136 -10.83 2.66 -4.40
CA THR A 136 -9.37 2.72 -4.61
C THR A 136 -8.62 2.96 -3.31
N TYR A 137 -7.46 2.32 -3.18
CA TYR A 137 -6.44 2.63 -2.19
C TYR A 137 -5.20 3.19 -2.88
N LYS A 138 -4.69 4.31 -2.37
CA LYS A 138 -3.47 4.95 -2.87
C LYS A 138 -2.50 5.24 -1.74
N THR A 139 -1.22 4.97 -1.99
CA THR A 139 -0.15 5.38 -1.09
C THR A 139 0.24 6.82 -1.36
N LEU A 140 0.40 7.59 -0.28
CA LEU A 140 0.90 8.96 -0.30
C LEU A 140 2.42 8.98 -0.14
N ARG A 141 3.09 9.79 -0.97
CA ARG A 141 4.53 10.10 -0.89
C ARG A 141 4.79 11.57 -1.21
N TYR A 142 5.98 12.04 -0.85
CA TYR A 142 6.44 13.33 -1.34
C TYR A 142 6.69 13.29 -2.85
N PRO A 143 6.48 14.42 -3.56
CA PRO A 143 6.59 14.47 -5.02
C PRO A 143 7.88 13.88 -5.59
N GLY A 144 7.75 13.11 -6.67
CA GLY A 144 8.84 12.48 -7.41
C GLY A 144 9.15 11.03 -7.02
N HIS A 145 8.61 10.54 -5.90
CA HIS A 145 8.87 9.20 -5.40
C HIS A 145 8.40 8.11 -6.36
N ALA A 146 7.15 8.18 -6.82
CA ALA A 146 6.50 7.19 -7.68
C ALA A 146 7.26 7.01 -8.99
N ARG A 147 7.68 8.12 -9.62
CA ARG A 147 8.48 8.09 -10.84
C ARG A 147 9.82 7.38 -10.62
N LEU A 148 10.52 7.69 -9.54
CA LEU A 148 11.81 7.07 -9.21
C LEU A 148 11.65 5.58 -8.92
N MET A 149 10.68 5.21 -8.09
CA MET A 149 10.40 3.80 -7.77
C MET A 149 9.92 3.02 -8.98
N LYS A 150 9.15 3.64 -9.89
CA LYS A 150 8.75 3.01 -11.15
C LYS A 150 9.95 2.73 -12.03
N ALA A 151 10.87 3.68 -12.18
CA ALA A 151 12.11 3.46 -12.92
C ALA A 151 12.97 2.34 -12.30
N ILE A 152 13.12 2.31 -10.97
CA ILE A 152 13.85 1.26 -10.26
C ILE A 152 13.22 -0.11 -10.52
N ARG A 153 11.89 -0.21 -10.42
CA ARG A 153 11.14 -1.42 -10.70
C ARG A 153 11.30 -1.87 -12.14
N ASP A 154 11.07 -0.96 -13.09
CA ASP A 154 11.05 -1.28 -14.53
C ASP A 154 12.46 -1.64 -15.07
N LEU A 155 13.52 -1.27 -14.34
CA LEU A 155 14.90 -1.74 -14.58
C LEU A 155 15.19 -3.13 -13.99
N GLY A 156 14.21 -3.79 -13.36
CA GLY A 156 14.35 -5.12 -12.77
C GLY A 156 15.05 -5.15 -11.41
N LEU A 157 15.33 -3.98 -10.80
CA LEU A 157 16.05 -3.92 -9.52
C LEU A 157 15.21 -4.40 -8.33
N LEU A 158 13.90 -4.60 -8.53
CA LEU A 158 12.98 -5.12 -7.52
C LEU A 158 12.54 -6.56 -7.80
N ASP A 159 13.13 -7.21 -8.79
CA ASP A 159 12.75 -8.55 -9.21
C ASP A 159 13.20 -9.60 -8.20
N LEU A 160 12.42 -10.67 -8.13
CA LEU A 160 12.66 -11.81 -7.25
C LEU A 160 13.46 -12.94 -7.92
N GLU A 161 13.50 -12.96 -9.25
CA GLU A 161 14.27 -13.95 -10.00
C GLU A 161 15.77 -13.63 -9.89
N PRO A 162 16.62 -14.60 -9.48
CA PRO A 162 18.06 -14.41 -9.45
C PRO A 162 18.65 -14.09 -10.83
N VAL A 163 19.75 -13.32 -10.84
CA VAL A 163 20.57 -13.03 -12.03
C VAL A 163 22.04 -13.34 -11.74
N ASP A 164 22.78 -13.77 -12.76
CA ASP A 164 24.23 -13.97 -12.67
C ASP A 164 24.96 -12.62 -12.59
N VAL A 165 25.70 -12.41 -11.50
CA VAL A 165 26.59 -11.27 -11.32
C VAL A 165 28.01 -11.78 -11.12
N GLY A 166 28.68 -12.09 -12.24
CA GLY A 166 30.06 -12.55 -12.22
C GLY A 166 30.22 -13.95 -11.62
N GLY A 167 29.31 -14.87 -11.96
CA GLY A 167 29.32 -16.25 -11.48
C GLY A 167 28.60 -16.47 -10.15
N VAL A 168 27.92 -15.45 -9.61
CA VAL A 168 27.14 -15.52 -8.38
C VAL A 168 25.69 -15.17 -8.67
N GLU A 169 24.78 -16.07 -8.33
CA GLU A 169 23.34 -15.83 -8.40
C GLU A 169 22.92 -14.82 -7.34
N VAL A 170 22.40 -13.68 -7.77
CA VAL A 170 21.97 -12.58 -6.89
C VAL A 170 20.52 -12.23 -7.20
N ARG A 171 19.66 -12.23 -6.19
CA ARG A 171 18.30 -11.67 -6.30
C ARG A 171 18.40 -10.13 -6.34
N PRO A 172 17.99 -9.46 -7.43
CA PRO A 172 18.13 -8.00 -7.56
C PRO A 172 17.51 -7.24 -6.40
N ARG A 173 16.33 -7.67 -5.93
CA ARG A 173 15.65 -7.07 -4.78
C ARG A 173 16.51 -7.08 -3.50
N ASP A 174 17.21 -8.18 -3.22
CA ASP A 174 18.05 -8.28 -2.01
C ASP A 174 19.22 -7.33 -2.06
N ALA A 175 19.89 -7.27 -3.22
CA ALA A 175 20.97 -6.33 -3.45
C ALA A 175 20.47 -4.87 -3.33
N PHE A 176 19.28 -4.57 -3.89
CA PHE A 176 18.66 -3.27 -3.78
C PHE A 176 18.37 -2.90 -2.32
N ILE A 177 17.68 -3.76 -1.57
CA ILE A 177 17.37 -3.55 -0.14
C ILE A 177 18.66 -3.31 0.64
N ALA A 178 19.68 -4.15 0.47
CA ALA A 178 20.96 -4.02 1.14
C ALA A 178 21.65 -2.67 0.83
N ALA A 179 21.58 -2.20 -0.43
CA ALA A 179 22.19 -0.96 -0.86
C ALA A 179 21.46 0.31 -0.36
N VAL A 180 20.13 0.28 -0.32
CA VAL A 180 19.32 1.47 0.05
C VAL A 180 19.07 1.58 1.55
N THR A 181 19.06 0.46 2.28
CA THR A 181 18.73 0.45 3.71
C THR A 181 19.61 1.40 4.53
N PRO A 182 20.96 1.38 4.41
CA PRO A 182 21.81 2.31 5.16
C PRO A 182 21.58 3.79 4.83
N LYS A 183 20.99 4.09 3.67
CA LYS A 183 20.73 5.47 3.21
C LYS A 183 19.36 5.98 3.64
N LEU A 184 18.40 5.08 3.83
CA LEU A 184 17.01 5.42 4.17
C LEU A 184 16.70 5.18 5.66
N LEU A 185 17.56 4.46 6.37
CA LEU A 185 17.42 4.27 7.81
C LEU A 185 17.75 5.56 8.55
N ASN A 186 16.79 6.04 9.34
CA ASN A 186 16.96 7.24 10.16
C ASN A 186 16.42 6.96 11.57
N PRO A 187 17.21 6.32 12.46
CA PRO A 187 16.73 5.86 13.76
C PRO A 187 16.23 6.98 14.69
N ASN A 188 16.69 8.21 14.46
CA ASN A 188 16.30 9.40 15.24
C ASN A 188 15.34 10.32 14.45
N GLY A 189 14.89 9.87 13.28
CA GLY A 189 14.00 10.64 12.41
C GLY A 189 12.55 10.49 12.83
N ASN A 190 11.89 11.60 13.15
CA ASN A 190 10.46 11.59 13.37
C ASN A 190 9.72 11.30 12.06
N ASP A 191 8.70 10.47 12.12
CA ASP A 191 7.76 10.23 11.05
C ASP A 191 6.39 10.86 11.35
N LEU A 192 5.51 10.82 10.36
CA LEU A 192 4.12 11.20 10.46
C LEU A 192 3.26 10.26 9.62
N VAL A 193 1.97 10.23 9.91
CA VAL A 193 0.97 9.58 9.07
C VAL A 193 0.07 10.64 8.44
N ALA A 194 0.05 10.69 7.11
CA ALA A 194 -0.96 11.42 6.35
C ALA A 194 -2.03 10.42 5.90
N MET A 195 -3.30 10.72 6.18
CA MET A 195 -4.42 9.85 5.84
C MET A 195 -5.64 10.67 5.43
N ARG A 196 -6.34 10.21 4.39
CA ARG A 196 -7.64 10.74 3.98
C ARG A 196 -8.52 9.61 3.49
N VAL A 197 -9.75 9.56 3.96
CA VAL A 197 -10.80 8.67 3.46
C VAL A 197 -11.93 9.55 2.93
N VAL A 198 -12.31 9.35 1.68
CA VAL A 198 -13.42 10.05 1.04
C VAL A 198 -14.44 9.01 0.63
N VAL A 199 -15.66 9.14 1.14
CA VAL A 199 -16.82 8.36 0.73
C VAL A 199 -17.84 9.34 0.18
N THR A 200 -18.35 9.07 -1.02
CA THR A 200 -19.33 9.90 -1.73
C THR A 200 -20.48 9.04 -2.16
#